data_AF-M0JAH3-F1
#
_entry.id   AF-M0JAH3-F1
#
_cell.length_a   1.000
_cell.length_b   1.000
_cell.length_c   1.000
_cell.angle_alpha   90.00
_cell.angle_beta   90.00
_cell.angle_gamma   90.00
#
_symmetry.space_group_name_H-M   'P 1'
#
loop_
_entity.id
_entity.type
_entity.pdbx_description
1 polymer ?
#
loop_
_entity_poly.entity_id
_entity_poly.type
_entity_poly.pdbx_seq_one_letter_code
_entity_poly.pdbx_strand_id
1 'polypeptide(L)'
;MLLVLCVDLDDDLGRKTGLSTPVVGRQRVEDAAVALATADPEDSDVNVLFQGIQVHDELLESEDEEVEVAAVTGLEGSDVKANRAIGDEIDTVLASLSTGEPVHAIVITDGAQDESVLPVIRSRVPIDGVRRVVVRQAQNLESMYYTMKQVLADPETRGTILVPLGILLLIYPFVTIASFFDVPGAVVLGLISALLGLYTLFRGLGLESAVDEAANRARNVLYAGRVTIITYVAAAALLVVGGVRGAELLETVSDSVAGDPAPGLVLATLVHGAVEWFAAAGITSSLGQVTDEYLHDRFKWRYLNAPFYVFAIAIVLYALSGFFLPEGVAGVRKFYLPGLAVALTVGTLLGVLSTLTFAVAESRYPTGSDGESEQPA
;
A
#
# COMPACT_ATOMS: atom_id res chain seq x y z
N MET A 1 -1.23 56.02 26.93
CA MET A 1 -0.56 56.25 25.63
C MET A 1 -0.33 54.92 24.93
N LEU A 2 -0.68 54.87 23.65
CA LEU A 2 -0.42 53.75 22.75
C LEU A 2 0.77 54.04 21.84
N LEU A 3 1.69 53.09 21.73
CA LEU A 3 2.83 53.11 20.83
C LEU A 3 2.64 52.04 19.76
N VAL A 4 2.44 52.45 18.51
CA VAL A 4 2.45 51.54 17.37
C VAL A 4 3.91 51.31 16.96
N LEU A 5 4.39 50.09 17.10
CA LEU A 5 5.79 49.72 16.90
C LEU A 5 5.93 48.85 15.65
N CYS A 6 6.44 49.43 14.57
CA CYS A 6 6.87 48.71 13.39
C CYS A 6 8.25 48.11 13.65
N VAL A 7 8.39 46.81 13.41
CA VAL A 7 9.62 46.08 13.68
C VAL A 7 10.18 45.54 12.37
N ASP A 8 11.48 45.75 12.17
CA ASP A 8 12.30 45.18 11.11
C ASP A 8 13.54 44.55 11.78
N LEU A 9 13.71 43.23 11.69
CA LEU A 9 14.74 42.53 12.47
C LEU A 9 16.17 42.71 11.91
N ASP A 10 16.33 42.82 10.60
CA ASP A 10 17.63 42.80 9.91
C ASP A 10 18.08 44.16 9.38
N ASP A 11 17.38 45.23 9.78
CA ASP A 11 17.70 46.62 9.47
C ASP A 11 17.69 46.90 7.97
N ASP A 12 16.70 46.36 7.26
CA ASP A 12 16.48 46.67 5.86
C ASP A 12 16.16 48.16 5.68
N LEU A 13 15.45 48.79 6.62
CA LEU A 13 15.20 50.23 6.60
C LEU A 13 16.50 51.04 6.67
N GLY A 14 17.38 50.79 7.66
CA GLY A 14 18.64 51.51 7.80
C GLY A 14 19.64 51.19 6.68
N ARG A 15 19.81 49.90 6.35
CA ARG A 15 20.77 49.43 5.33
C ARG A 15 20.42 49.89 3.92
N LYS A 16 19.14 49.84 3.52
CA LYS A 16 18.73 50.16 2.14
C LYS A 16 18.52 51.66 1.90
N THR A 17 18.11 52.40 2.93
CA THR A 17 17.81 53.85 2.79
C THR A 17 18.89 54.77 3.35
N GLY A 18 19.76 54.28 4.24
CA GLY A 18 20.74 55.09 4.97
C GLY A 18 20.14 55.99 6.05
N LEU A 19 18.86 55.81 6.40
CA LEU A 19 18.20 56.52 7.48
C LEU A 19 18.71 56.04 8.85
N SER A 20 18.75 56.95 9.82
CA SER A 20 19.04 56.62 11.20
C SER A 20 17.80 56.10 11.91
N THR A 21 17.90 54.95 12.53
CA THR A 21 16.88 54.30 13.36
C THR A 21 17.19 54.53 14.86
N PRO A 22 16.18 54.54 15.75
CA PRO A 22 14.75 54.39 15.45
C PRO A 22 14.14 55.64 14.82
N VAL A 23 13.10 55.44 14.00
CA VAL A 23 12.34 56.54 13.38
C VAL A 23 11.04 56.73 14.14
N VAL A 24 10.88 57.87 14.82
CA VAL A 24 9.69 58.18 15.64
C VAL A 24 8.89 59.33 15.02
N GLY A 25 7.57 59.20 14.98
CA GLY A 25 6.66 60.20 14.44
C GLY A 25 5.98 59.75 13.15
N ARG A 26 4.66 59.91 13.07
CA ARG A 26 3.85 59.56 11.89
C ARG A 26 4.47 60.00 10.56
N GLN A 27 4.78 61.29 10.42
CA GLN A 27 5.35 61.84 9.18
C GLN A 27 6.73 61.26 8.88
N ARG A 28 7.57 61.05 9.91
CA ARG A 28 8.92 60.51 9.71
C ARG A 28 8.87 59.06 9.28
N VAL A 29 7.95 58.27 9.86
CA VAL A 29 7.71 56.88 9.47
C VAL A 29 7.14 56.80 8.05
N GLU A 30 6.26 57.73 7.66
CA GLU A 30 5.76 57.83 6.27
C GLU A 30 6.89 58.15 5.28
N ASP A 31 7.73 59.14 5.58
CA ASP A 31 8.87 59.50 4.75
C ASP A 31 9.87 58.33 4.64
N ALA A 32 10.09 57.60 5.74
CA ALA A 32 10.92 56.40 5.79
C ALA A 32 10.34 55.24 4.97
N ALA A 33 9.03 55.01 5.05
CA ALA A 33 8.34 54.00 4.25
C ALA A 33 8.42 54.31 2.75
N VAL A 34 8.24 55.58 2.35
CA VAL A 34 8.38 56.03 0.96
C VAL A 34 9.83 55.88 0.48
N ALA A 35 10.81 56.21 1.33
CA ALA A 35 12.23 56.03 1.01
C ALA A 35 12.57 54.54 0.79
N LEU A 36 12.10 53.65 1.68
CA LEU A 36 12.32 52.21 1.56
C LEU A 36 11.64 51.65 0.30
N ALA A 37 10.36 52.00 0.06
CA ALA A 37 9.64 51.58 -1.13
C ALA A 37 10.29 52.05 -2.45
N THR A 38 10.98 53.19 -2.40
CA THR A 38 11.71 53.72 -3.56
C THR A 38 13.04 52.99 -3.77
N ALA A 39 13.69 52.56 -2.69
CA ALA A 39 14.96 51.83 -2.72
C ALA A 39 14.78 50.35 -3.07
N ASP A 40 13.78 49.69 -2.47
CA ASP A 40 13.45 48.28 -2.66
C ASP A 40 11.92 48.05 -2.61
N PRO A 41 11.22 48.08 -3.76
CA PRO A 41 9.77 47.93 -3.80
C PRO A 41 9.28 46.50 -3.57
N GLU A 42 10.17 45.49 -3.56
CA GLU A 42 9.79 44.08 -3.35
C GLU A 42 9.80 43.69 -1.87
N ASP A 43 10.36 44.54 -1.03
CA ASP A 43 10.51 44.36 0.41
C ASP A 43 9.15 44.37 1.15
N SER A 44 8.93 43.39 2.02
CA SER A 44 7.72 43.32 2.85
C SER A 44 7.67 44.36 3.96
N ASP A 45 8.80 44.88 4.43
CA ASP A 45 8.90 45.86 5.51
C ASP A 45 8.27 47.21 5.15
N VAL A 46 8.25 47.54 3.85
CA VAL A 46 7.47 48.66 3.32
C VAL A 46 6.02 48.58 3.79
N ASN A 47 5.41 47.40 3.72
CA ASN A 47 4.03 47.19 4.11
C ASN A 47 3.86 47.19 5.63
N VAL A 48 4.88 46.78 6.39
CA VAL A 48 4.88 46.90 7.87
C VAL A 48 4.79 48.36 8.28
N LEU A 49 5.61 49.24 7.69
CA LEU A 49 5.62 50.67 7.98
C LEU A 49 4.28 51.33 7.61
N PHE A 50 3.76 51.06 6.41
CA PHE A 50 2.44 51.58 5.99
C PHE A 50 1.29 51.03 6.84
N GLN A 51 1.35 49.76 7.25
CA GLN A 51 0.36 49.20 8.18
C GLN A 51 0.43 49.89 9.54
N GLY A 52 1.62 50.21 10.05
CA GLY A 52 1.78 50.96 11.29
C GLY A 52 1.19 52.35 11.23
N ILE A 53 1.37 53.07 10.13
CA ILE A 53 0.73 54.38 9.90
C ILE A 53 -0.80 54.23 9.88
N GLN A 54 -1.32 53.23 9.16
CA GLN A 54 -2.76 52.97 9.13
C GLN A 54 -3.32 52.67 10.54
N VAL A 55 -2.62 51.84 11.32
CA VAL A 55 -3.04 51.47 12.68
C VAL A 55 -2.97 52.67 13.62
N HIS A 56 -1.93 53.49 13.50
CA HIS A 56 -1.82 54.75 14.22
C HIS A 56 -3.00 55.67 13.92
N ASP A 57 -3.32 55.89 12.65
CA ASP A 57 -4.42 56.77 12.23
C ASP A 57 -5.78 56.21 12.69
N GLU A 58 -5.98 54.88 12.62
CA GLU A 58 -7.18 54.20 13.15
C GLU A 58 -7.36 54.42 14.66
N LEU A 59 -6.29 54.28 15.45
CA LEU A 59 -6.34 54.41 16.91
C LEU A 59 -6.52 55.85 17.36
N LEU A 60 -5.90 56.80 16.65
CA LEU A 60 -6.05 58.23 16.92
C LEU A 60 -7.50 58.70 16.71
N GLU A 61 -8.24 58.06 15.82
CA GLU A 61 -9.67 58.33 15.60
C GLU A 61 -10.59 57.62 16.60
N SER A 62 -10.20 56.43 17.08
CA SER A 62 -11.07 55.57 17.90
C SER A 62 -10.88 55.69 19.41
N GLU A 63 -9.69 56.08 19.87
CA GLU A 63 -9.33 56.13 21.29
C GLU A 63 -9.04 57.58 21.74
N ASP A 64 -9.39 57.91 22.99
CA ASP A 64 -9.09 59.23 23.61
C ASP A 64 -7.67 59.28 24.20
N GLU A 65 -6.77 58.37 23.80
CA GLU A 65 -5.39 58.28 24.29
C GLU A 65 -4.39 58.93 23.31
N GLU A 66 -3.26 59.42 23.82
CA GLU A 66 -2.14 59.79 22.95
C GLU A 66 -1.61 58.55 22.22
N VAL A 67 -1.49 58.64 20.89
CA VAL A 67 -0.97 57.58 20.02
C VAL A 67 0.28 58.09 19.32
N GLU A 68 1.35 57.30 19.35
CA GLU A 68 2.59 57.59 18.63
C GLU A 68 3.00 56.37 17.80
N VAL A 69 3.74 56.58 16.72
CA VAL A 69 4.26 55.49 15.87
C VAL A 69 5.78 55.57 15.75
N ALA A 70 6.43 54.41 15.86
CA ALA A 70 7.86 54.29 15.70
C ALA A 70 8.23 53.06 14.87
N ALA A 71 9.27 53.20 14.06
CA ALA A 71 9.95 52.08 13.42
C ALA A 71 11.26 51.81 14.16
N VAL A 72 11.44 50.57 14.60
CA VAL A 72 12.67 50.09 15.23
C VAL A 72 13.27 48.99 14.39
N THR A 73 14.60 49.01 14.28
CA THR A 73 15.35 48.02 13.54
C THR A 73 16.35 47.26 14.39
N GLY A 74 16.70 46.06 13.93
CA GLY A 74 17.74 45.25 14.52
C GLY A 74 19.09 45.43 13.84
N LEU A 75 19.76 44.31 13.61
CA LEU A 75 21.06 44.28 12.93
C LEU A 75 21.14 42.99 12.13
N GLU A 76 21.51 43.10 10.86
CA GLU A 76 21.79 41.93 10.02
C GLU A 76 22.86 41.02 10.69
N GLY A 77 22.52 39.75 10.91
CA GLY A 77 23.45 38.74 11.42
C GLY A 77 22.91 37.89 12.56
N SER A 78 23.52 37.98 13.75
CA SER A 78 23.15 37.10 14.87
C SER A 78 21.90 37.59 15.59
N ASP A 79 20.93 36.68 15.81
CA ASP A 79 19.70 36.93 16.57
C ASP A 79 19.95 37.64 17.90
N VAL A 80 21.04 37.31 18.60
CA VAL A 80 21.38 37.93 19.89
C VAL A 80 21.77 39.41 19.73
N LYS A 81 22.47 39.75 18.65
CA LYS A 81 22.86 41.14 18.35
C LYS A 81 21.66 41.94 17.86
N ALA A 82 20.85 41.37 16.99
CA ALA A 82 19.62 41.99 16.49
C ALA A 82 18.64 42.29 17.63
N ASN A 83 18.39 41.30 18.50
CA ASN A 83 17.58 41.47 19.70
C ASN A 83 18.12 42.55 20.66
N ARG A 84 19.44 42.68 20.80
CA ARG A 84 20.04 43.73 21.63
C ARG A 84 19.84 45.11 21.00
N ALA A 85 20.08 45.25 19.70
CA ALA A 85 19.89 46.49 18.97
C ALA A 85 18.43 46.97 19.06
N ILE A 86 17.46 46.10 18.78
CA ILE A 86 16.03 46.41 18.93
C ILE A 86 15.71 46.88 20.35
N GLY A 87 16.30 46.22 21.35
CA GLY A 87 16.16 46.64 22.73
C GLY A 87 16.64 48.08 22.98
N ASP A 88 17.85 48.40 22.50
CA ASP A 88 18.46 49.72 22.65
C ASP A 88 17.68 50.81 21.87
N GLU A 89 17.12 50.45 20.71
CA GLU A 89 16.24 51.33 19.93
C GLU A 89 14.93 51.60 20.65
N ILE A 90 14.27 50.58 21.20
CA ILE A 90 13.05 50.77 22.00
C ILE A 90 13.33 51.64 23.21
N ASP A 91 14.47 51.44 23.89
CA ASP A 91 14.88 52.29 25.01
C ASP A 91 15.04 53.76 24.58
N THR A 92 15.54 53.98 23.37
CA THR A 92 15.66 55.32 22.75
C THR A 92 14.29 55.91 22.41
N VAL A 93 13.38 55.12 21.83
CA VAL A 93 11.99 55.53 21.55
C VAL A 93 11.32 55.93 22.86
N LEU A 94 11.31 55.06 23.86
CA LEU A 94 10.67 55.30 25.16
C LEU A 94 11.26 56.53 25.87
N ALA A 95 12.57 56.78 25.76
CA ALA A 95 13.19 57.97 26.33
C ALA A 95 12.82 59.27 25.59
N SER A 96 12.50 59.17 24.29
CA SER A 96 12.02 60.32 23.49
C SER A 96 10.55 60.66 23.76
N LEU A 97 9.76 59.66 24.18
CA LEU A 97 8.38 59.85 24.61
C LEU A 97 8.35 60.54 25.97
N SER A 98 7.87 61.78 25.99
CA SER A 98 7.76 62.57 27.22
C SER A 98 6.42 62.31 27.90
N THR A 99 6.19 61.10 28.41
CA THR A 99 4.89 60.75 29.01
C THR A 99 4.97 60.54 30.52
N GLY A 100 4.05 61.20 31.23
CA GLY A 100 3.75 60.92 32.63
C GLY A 100 2.77 59.75 32.82
N GLU A 101 2.46 59.04 31.72
CA GLU A 101 1.46 57.98 31.61
C GLU A 101 2.09 56.65 31.23
N PRO A 102 1.47 55.50 31.58
CA PRO A 102 1.93 54.20 31.11
C PRO A 102 1.84 54.10 29.58
N VAL A 103 2.91 53.60 28.96
CA VAL A 103 3.00 53.32 27.53
C VAL A 103 2.63 51.86 27.29
N HIS A 104 1.75 51.61 26.33
CA HIS A 104 1.35 50.28 25.87
C HIS A 104 1.65 50.14 24.38
N ALA A 105 2.14 48.99 23.94
CA ALA A 105 2.58 48.80 22.56
C ALA A 105 1.64 47.91 21.73
N ILE A 106 1.44 48.29 20.47
CA ILE A 106 0.86 47.43 19.43
C ILE A 106 1.95 47.18 18.40
N VAL A 107 2.38 45.93 18.27
CA VAL A 107 3.51 45.56 17.43
C VAL A 107 3.03 45.19 16.03
N ILE A 108 3.66 45.74 15.00
CA ILE A 108 3.42 45.43 13.59
C ILE A 108 4.63 44.67 13.04
N THR A 109 4.38 43.57 12.33
CA THR A 109 5.42 42.66 11.82
C THR A 109 4.93 41.98 10.54
N ASP A 110 5.81 41.57 9.64
CA ASP A 110 5.46 40.80 8.44
C ASP A 110 5.52 39.26 8.64
N GLY A 111 6.11 38.80 9.75
CA GLY A 111 6.76 37.49 9.76
C GLY A 111 6.92 36.85 11.13
N ALA A 112 6.98 35.51 11.14
CA ALA A 112 7.26 34.75 12.36
C ALA A 112 8.72 34.95 12.86
N GLN A 113 9.62 35.34 11.96
CA GLN A 113 11.01 35.67 12.30
C GLN A 113 11.07 36.94 13.13
N ASP A 114 10.34 37.97 12.73
CA ASP A 114 10.27 39.25 13.44
C ASP A 114 9.46 39.16 14.73
N GLU A 115 8.46 38.27 14.82
CA GLU A 115 7.81 37.95 16.09
C GLU A 115 8.79 37.38 17.16
N SER A 116 9.99 36.92 16.78
CA SER A 116 10.99 36.43 17.74
C SER A 116 11.48 37.50 18.71
N VAL A 117 11.32 38.80 18.39
CA VAL A 117 11.73 39.92 19.25
C VAL A 117 10.68 40.29 20.29
N LEU A 118 9.48 39.72 20.22
CA LEU A 118 8.39 40.02 21.16
C LEU A 118 8.80 39.87 22.63
N PRO A 119 9.60 38.88 23.06
CA PRO A 119 10.09 38.82 24.45
C PRO A 119 10.96 40.01 24.84
N VAL A 120 11.75 40.55 23.90
CA VAL A 120 12.59 41.74 24.11
C VAL A 120 11.71 42.98 24.27
N ILE A 121 10.71 43.15 23.42
CA ILE A 121 9.75 44.26 23.49
C ILE A 121 8.99 44.19 24.81
N ARG A 122 8.44 43.01 25.17
CA ARG A 122 7.69 42.80 26.43
C ARG A 122 8.49 43.09 27.69
N SER A 123 9.83 43.01 27.63
CA SER A 123 10.68 43.32 28.77
C SER A 123 10.79 44.83 29.06
N ARG A 124 10.39 45.68 28.11
CA ARG A 124 10.49 47.15 28.18
C ARG A 124 9.13 47.83 28.24
N VAL A 125 8.16 47.31 27.47
CA VAL A 125 6.82 47.89 27.36
C VAL A 125 5.75 46.77 27.32
N PRO A 126 4.61 46.92 28.03
CA PRO A 126 3.46 46.03 27.88
C PRO A 126 2.98 45.98 26.42
N ILE A 127 2.63 44.80 25.91
CA ILE A 127 2.11 44.62 24.55
C ILE A 127 0.61 44.29 24.64
N ASP A 128 -0.22 45.15 24.06
CA ASP A 128 -1.68 44.99 24.02
C ASP A 128 -2.14 44.21 22.77
N GLY A 129 -1.33 44.20 21.71
CA GLY A 129 -1.62 43.45 20.49
C GLY A 129 -0.43 43.28 19.55
N VAL A 130 -0.54 42.30 18.65
CA VAL A 130 0.40 42.08 17.54
C VAL A 130 -0.42 41.99 16.25
N ARG A 131 -0.11 42.80 15.24
CA ARG A 131 -0.72 42.74 13.91
C ARG A 131 0.31 42.25 12.89
N ARG A 132 -0.02 41.16 12.21
CA ARG A 132 0.82 40.57 11.17
C ARG A 132 0.37 41.01 9.78
N VAL A 133 1.30 41.54 8.99
CA VAL A 133 1.11 41.93 7.60
C VAL A 133 1.49 40.77 6.69
N VAL A 134 0.64 40.44 5.72
CA VAL A 134 0.93 39.38 4.74
C VAL A 134 0.68 39.91 3.34
N VAL A 135 1.76 40.11 2.59
CA VAL A 135 1.69 40.53 1.18
C VAL A 135 1.30 39.35 0.32
N ARG A 136 0.13 39.42 -0.34
CA ARG A 136 -0.35 38.37 -1.24
C ARG A 136 0.21 38.57 -2.65
N GLN A 137 1.29 37.87 -2.99
CA GLN A 137 1.81 37.81 -4.36
C GLN A 137 1.25 36.58 -5.09
N ALA A 138 0.73 36.77 -6.31
CA ALA A 138 0.33 35.66 -7.17
C ALA A 138 1.57 35.03 -7.83
N GLN A 139 2.03 33.89 -7.31
CA GLN A 139 3.18 33.17 -7.87
C GLN A 139 2.81 32.37 -9.14
N ASN A 140 3.77 32.35 -10.08
CA ASN A 140 3.62 32.09 -11.52
C ASN A 140 3.51 30.60 -11.92
N LEU A 141 3.09 30.36 -13.17
CA LEU A 141 2.83 29.07 -13.86
C LEU A 141 3.83 27.92 -13.60
N GLU A 142 5.08 28.21 -13.24
CA GLU A 142 6.09 27.21 -12.92
C GLU A 142 5.75 26.40 -11.65
N SER A 143 5.28 27.07 -10.61
CA SER A 143 4.80 26.41 -9.38
C SER A 143 3.61 25.49 -9.69
N MET A 144 2.75 25.88 -10.64
CA MET A 144 1.65 25.02 -11.12
C MET A 144 2.16 23.80 -11.90
N TYR A 145 3.19 23.96 -12.74
CA TYR A 145 3.82 22.84 -13.44
C TYR A 145 4.41 21.82 -12.45
N TYR A 146 5.16 22.28 -11.44
CA TYR A 146 5.72 21.39 -10.43
C TYR A 146 4.66 20.74 -9.56
N THR A 147 3.61 21.48 -9.20
CA THR A 147 2.46 20.94 -8.46
C THR A 147 1.78 19.83 -9.26
N MET A 148 1.50 20.05 -10.55
CA MET A 148 0.90 19.04 -11.43
C MET A 148 1.82 17.83 -11.60
N LYS A 149 3.13 18.07 -11.77
CA LYS A 149 4.14 17.00 -11.86
C LYS A 149 4.18 16.15 -10.59
N GLN A 150 4.07 16.77 -9.42
CA GLN A 150 4.06 16.08 -8.13
C GLN A 150 2.79 15.25 -7.94
N VAL A 151 1.63 15.82 -8.27
CA VAL A 151 0.33 15.13 -8.27
C VAL A 151 0.33 13.91 -9.19
N LEU A 152 0.96 14.03 -10.37
CA LEU A 152 1.10 12.92 -11.31
C LEU A 152 2.22 11.93 -10.94
N ALA A 153 3.16 12.30 -10.07
CA ALA A 153 4.22 11.41 -9.62
C ALA A 153 3.77 10.52 -8.45
N ASP A 154 2.85 11.00 -7.63
CA ASP A 154 2.29 10.26 -6.51
C ASP A 154 1.43 9.06 -6.98
N PRO A 155 1.75 7.81 -6.60
CA PRO A 155 1.02 6.62 -7.06
C PRO A 155 -0.48 6.63 -6.71
N GLU A 156 -0.84 7.12 -5.54
CA GLU A 156 -2.24 7.17 -5.07
C GLU A 156 -3.06 8.16 -5.91
N THR A 157 -2.53 9.37 -6.08
CA THR A 157 -3.22 10.43 -6.81
C THR A 157 -3.21 10.18 -8.33
N ARG A 158 -2.09 9.69 -8.88
CA ARG A 158 -1.97 9.37 -10.31
C ARG A 158 -2.99 8.33 -10.75
N GLY A 159 -3.16 7.25 -9.98
CA GLY A 159 -4.13 6.20 -10.32
C GLY A 159 -5.56 6.73 -10.37
N THR A 160 -5.93 7.50 -9.34
CA THR A 160 -7.27 8.08 -9.20
C THR A 160 -7.65 9.00 -10.36
N ILE A 161 -6.70 9.77 -10.89
CA ILE A 161 -6.96 10.73 -11.98
C ILE A 161 -6.73 10.11 -13.37
N LEU A 162 -5.58 9.46 -13.58
CA LEU A 162 -5.20 8.97 -14.92
C LEU A 162 -5.99 7.75 -15.36
N VAL A 163 -6.48 6.89 -14.46
CA VAL A 163 -7.20 5.67 -14.87
C VAL A 163 -8.58 6.00 -15.46
N PRO A 164 -9.46 6.78 -14.80
CA PRO A 164 -10.73 7.20 -15.42
C PRO A 164 -10.52 7.98 -16.72
N LEU A 165 -9.52 8.88 -16.74
CA LEU A 165 -9.17 9.64 -17.93
C LEU A 165 -8.69 8.75 -19.07
N GLY A 166 -7.83 7.76 -18.78
CA GLY A 166 -7.37 6.78 -19.76
C GLY A 166 -8.51 5.94 -20.31
N ILE A 167 -9.42 5.47 -19.47
CA ILE A 167 -10.62 4.75 -19.90
C ILE A 167 -11.47 5.62 -20.84
N LEU A 168 -11.69 6.89 -20.49
CA LEU A 168 -12.43 7.85 -21.30
C LEU A 168 -11.78 8.07 -22.67
N LEU A 169 -10.45 8.26 -22.71
CA LEU A 169 -9.69 8.45 -23.94
C LEU A 169 -9.70 7.21 -24.84
N LEU A 170 -9.81 6.03 -24.25
CA LEU A 170 -9.89 4.76 -24.98
C LEU A 170 -11.25 4.50 -25.61
N ILE A 171 -12.32 5.22 -25.22
CA ILE A 171 -13.68 5.02 -25.78
C ILE A 171 -13.68 5.14 -27.30
N TYR A 172 -13.12 6.22 -27.83
CA TYR A 172 -13.16 6.47 -29.27
C TYR A 172 -12.41 5.39 -30.08
N PRO A 173 -11.14 5.07 -29.77
CA PRO A 173 -10.42 3.97 -30.43
C PRO A 173 -11.15 2.62 -30.35
N PHE A 174 -11.72 2.26 -29.20
CA PHE A 174 -12.42 0.99 -29.05
C PHE A 174 -13.70 0.93 -29.89
N VAL A 175 -14.48 2.02 -29.93
CA VAL A 175 -15.69 2.08 -30.77
C VAL A 175 -15.31 1.99 -32.25
N THR A 176 -14.22 2.63 -32.67
CA THR A 176 -13.70 2.53 -34.04
C THR A 176 -13.25 1.11 -34.36
N ILE A 177 -12.46 0.45 -33.51
CA ILE A 177 -12.02 -0.93 -33.73
C ILE A 177 -13.20 -1.88 -33.81
N ALA A 178 -14.15 -1.77 -32.88
CA ALA A 178 -15.35 -2.59 -32.84
C ALA A 178 -16.20 -2.48 -34.12
N SER A 179 -16.23 -1.28 -34.73
CA SER A 179 -16.93 -1.09 -36.00
C SER A 179 -16.36 -1.91 -37.16
N PHE A 180 -15.05 -2.26 -37.13
CA PHE A 180 -14.45 -3.16 -38.12
C PHE A 180 -14.86 -4.62 -37.96
N PHE A 181 -15.38 -5.00 -36.79
CA PHE A 181 -15.81 -6.36 -36.47
C PHE A 181 -17.35 -6.49 -36.41
N ASP A 182 -18.09 -5.53 -36.96
CA ASP A 182 -19.57 -5.45 -36.91
C ASP A 182 -20.14 -5.52 -35.48
N VAL A 183 -19.37 -5.12 -34.47
CA VAL A 183 -19.82 -5.09 -33.08
C VAL A 183 -20.59 -3.78 -32.85
N PRO A 184 -21.83 -3.82 -32.32
CA PRO A 184 -22.59 -2.61 -32.04
C PRO A 184 -21.86 -1.72 -31.02
N GLY A 185 -21.73 -0.42 -31.32
CA GLY A 185 -21.05 0.53 -30.43
C GLY A 185 -21.64 0.58 -29.01
N ALA A 186 -22.92 0.27 -28.85
CA ALA A 186 -23.56 0.16 -27.53
C ALA A 186 -22.96 -0.94 -26.64
N VAL A 187 -22.52 -2.07 -27.23
CA VAL A 187 -21.86 -3.16 -26.48
C VAL A 187 -20.50 -2.69 -25.95
N VAL A 188 -19.76 -1.94 -26.77
CA VAL A 188 -18.45 -1.37 -26.41
C VAL A 188 -18.62 -0.36 -25.28
N LEU A 189 -19.57 0.56 -25.41
CA LEU A 189 -19.87 1.55 -24.38
C LEU A 189 -20.34 0.89 -23.08
N GLY A 190 -21.15 -0.16 -23.18
CA GLY A 190 -21.57 -0.96 -22.03
C GLY A 190 -20.39 -1.64 -21.32
N LEU A 191 -19.48 -2.24 -22.07
CA LEU A 191 -18.27 -2.87 -21.53
C LEU A 191 -17.35 -1.85 -20.85
N ILE A 192 -17.13 -0.70 -21.49
CA ILE A 192 -16.31 0.38 -20.93
C ILE A 192 -16.94 0.95 -19.67
N SER A 193 -18.27 1.15 -19.67
CA SER A 193 -19.00 1.62 -18.49
C SER A 193 -18.95 0.61 -17.35
N ALA A 194 -19.01 -0.69 -17.66
CA ALA A 194 -18.86 -1.75 -16.67
C ALA A 194 -17.43 -1.77 -16.08
N LEU A 195 -16.40 -1.62 -16.91
CA LEU A 195 -15.01 -1.52 -16.45
C LEU A 195 -14.78 -0.28 -15.57
N LEU A 196 -15.32 0.87 -15.98
CA LEU A 196 -15.24 2.10 -15.21
C LEU A 196 -16.00 1.99 -13.87
N GLY A 197 -17.19 1.40 -13.89
CA GLY A 197 -17.98 1.14 -12.69
C GLY A 197 -17.27 0.19 -11.74
N LEU A 198 -16.70 -0.91 -12.26
CA LEU A 198 -15.93 -1.87 -11.48
C LEU A 198 -14.68 -1.22 -10.88
N TYR A 199 -13.95 -0.42 -11.66
CA TYR A 199 -12.80 0.34 -11.17
C TYR A 199 -13.19 1.29 -10.03
N THR A 200 -14.28 2.03 -10.20
CA THR A 200 -14.77 2.99 -9.21
C THR A 200 -15.19 2.28 -7.92
N LEU A 201 -15.88 1.13 -8.04
CA LEU A 201 -16.24 0.29 -6.91
C LEU A 201 -15.00 -0.27 -6.21
N PHE A 202 -14.03 -0.75 -6.99
CA PHE A 202 -12.77 -1.30 -6.49
C PHE A 202 -12.00 -0.26 -5.66
N ARG A 203 -11.92 0.96 -6.16
CA ARG A 203 -11.29 2.11 -5.48
C ARG A 203 -12.10 2.57 -4.26
N GLY A 204 -13.41 2.71 -4.40
CA GLY A 204 -14.30 3.19 -3.34
C GLY A 204 -14.41 2.24 -2.14
N LEU A 205 -14.22 0.94 -2.37
CA LEU A 205 -14.16 -0.08 -1.33
C LEU A 205 -12.75 -0.28 -0.75
N GLY A 206 -11.73 0.43 -1.26
CA GLY A 206 -10.35 0.29 -0.81
C GLY A 206 -9.77 -1.11 -1.00
N LEU A 207 -10.18 -1.82 -2.07
CA LEU A 207 -9.79 -3.22 -2.29
C LEU A 207 -8.34 -3.40 -2.75
N GLU A 208 -7.59 -2.31 -2.97
CA GLU A 208 -6.18 -2.37 -3.35
C GLU A 208 -5.34 -3.16 -2.36
N SER A 209 -5.39 -2.80 -1.08
CA SER A 209 -4.58 -3.43 -0.04
C SER A 209 -4.95 -4.90 0.14
N ALA A 210 -6.24 -5.23 0.07
CA ALA A 210 -6.72 -6.61 0.16
C ALA A 210 -6.20 -7.48 -1.00
N VAL A 211 -6.15 -6.94 -2.22
CA VAL A 211 -5.60 -7.64 -3.38
C VAL A 211 -4.09 -7.76 -3.29
N ASP A 212 -3.39 -6.70 -2.89
CA ASP A 212 -1.93 -6.73 -2.73
C ASP A 212 -1.51 -7.72 -1.65
N GLU A 213 -2.22 -7.77 -0.52
CA GLU A 213 -2.01 -8.76 0.53
C GLU A 213 -2.31 -10.18 0.05
N ALA A 214 -3.40 -10.39 -0.69
CA ALA A 214 -3.74 -11.70 -1.24
C ALA A 214 -2.69 -12.16 -2.27
N ALA A 215 -2.23 -11.26 -3.14
CA ALA A 215 -1.20 -11.53 -4.13
C ALA A 215 0.15 -11.83 -3.47
N ASN A 216 0.52 -11.07 -2.43
CA ASN A 216 1.73 -11.33 -1.64
C ASN A 216 1.63 -12.64 -0.87
N ARG A 217 0.46 -12.99 -0.34
CA ARG A 217 0.24 -14.29 0.31
C ARG A 217 0.33 -15.43 -0.69
N ALA A 218 -0.28 -15.30 -1.86
CA ALA A 218 -0.17 -16.28 -2.94
C ALA A 218 1.28 -16.43 -3.41
N ARG A 219 1.99 -15.32 -3.60
CA ARG A 219 3.42 -15.30 -3.90
C ARG A 219 4.20 -16.02 -2.81
N ASN A 220 4.02 -15.65 -1.54
CA ASN A 220 4.71 -16.32 -0.44
C ASN A 220 4.37 -17.80 -0.37
N VAL A 221 3.14 -18.24 -0.65
CA VAL A 221 2.78 -19.66 -0.71
C VAL A 221 3.50 -20.39 -1.85
N LEU A 222 3.61 -19.76 -3.02
CA LEU A 222 4.27 -20.31 -4.21
C LEU A 222 5.81 -20.31 -4.08
N TYR A 223 6.38 -19.29 -3.45
CA TYR A 223 7.82 -19.11 -3.26
C TYR A 223 8.33 -19.72 -1.95
N ALA A 224 7.46 -20.05 -0.99
CA ALA A 224 7.82 -20.80 0.23
C ALA A 224 8.23 -22.25 -0.04
N GLY A 225 8.46 -22.65 -1.31
CA GLY A 225 9.09 -23.92 -1.63
C GLY A 225 8.27 -25.14 -1.24
N ARG A 226 6.94 -25.00 -1.09
CA ARG A 226 6.08 -26.13 -0.74
C ARG A 226 5.99 -27.12 -1.90
N VAL A 227 6.70 -28.23 -1.77
CA VAL A 227 6.77 -29.31 -2.77
C VAL A 227 5.38 -29.86 -3.07
N THR A 228 4.47 -29.82 -2.09
CA THR A 228 3.06 -30.22 -2.20
C THR A 228 2.33 -29.55 -3.37
N ILE A 229 2.57 -28.26 -3.64
CA ILE A 229 1.87 -27.53 -4.71
C ILE A 229 2.18 -28.14 -6.08
N ILE A 230 3.46 -28.33 -6.39
CA ILE A 230 3.89 -28.89 -7.68
C ILE A 230 3.37 -30.32 -7.81
N THR A 231 3.45 -31.13 -6.74
CA THR A 231 2.97 -32.51 -6.77
C THR A 231 1.45 -32.62 -6.86
N TYR A 232 0.68 -31.66 -6.33
CA TYR A 232 -0.78 -31.64 -6.46
C TYR A 232 -1.23 -31.25 -7.85
N VAL A 233 -0.55 -30.28 -8.49
CA VAL A 233 -0.80 -29.94 -9.90
C VAL A 233 -0.48 -31.14 -10.80
N ALA A 234 0.67 -31.81 -10.57
CA ALA A 234 1.02 -33.03 -11.29
C ALA A 234 0.00 -34.15 -11.04
N ALA A 235 -0.43 -34.36 -9.79
CA ALA A 235 -1.45 -35.34 -9.46
C ALA A 235 -2.79 -35.04 -10.13
N ALA A 236 -3.23 -33.78 -10.17
CA ALA A 236 -4.45 -33.38 -10.86
C ALA A 236 -4.38 -33.67 -12.37
N ALA A 237 -3.24 -33.37 -13.01
CA ALA A 237 -3.02 -33.73 -14.41
C ALA A 237 -3.08 -35.25 -14.63
N LEU A 238 -2.46 -36.04 -13.75
CA LEU A 238 -2.51 -37.51 -13.80
C LEU A 238 -3.95 -38.05 -13.60
N LEU A 239 -4.77 -37.42 -12.75
CA LEU A 239 -6.19 -37.78 -12.60
C LEU A 239 -6.98 -37.50 -13.89
N VAL A 240 -6.73 -36.37 -14.57
CA VAL A 240 -7.37 -36.08 -15.86
C VAL A 240 -6.98 -37.14 -16.89
N VAL A 241 -5.69 -37.49 -16.98
CA VAL A 241 -5.21 -38.56 -17.87
C VAL A 241 -5.88 -39.89 -17.54
N GLY A 242 -5.99 -40.25 -16.26
CA GLY A 242 -6.68 -41.47 -15.83
C GLY A 242 -8.16 -41.48 -16.20
N GLY A 243 -8.85 -40.35 -16.07
CA GLY A 243 -10.24 -40.20 -16.50
C GLY A 243 -10.41 -40.40 -18.00
N VAL A 244 -9.54 -39.79 -18.81
CA VAL A 244 -9.52 -39.98 -20.27
C VAL A 244 -9.24 -41.43 -20.62
N ARG A 245 -8.24 -42.08 -20.00
CA ARG A 245 -7.93 -43.50 -20.22
C ARG A 245 -9.08 -44.43 -19.84
N GLY A 246 -9.78 -44.14 -18.75
CA GLY A 246 -10.98 -44.87 -18.35
C GLY A 246 -12.09 -44.75 -19.39
N ALA A 247 -12.33 -43.54 -19.92
CA ALA A 247 -13.33 -43.31 -20.96
C ALA A 247 -12.96 -44.00 -22.29
N GLU A 248 -11.70 -43.90 -22.73
CA GLU A 248 -11.19 -44.61 -23.92
C GLU A 248 -11.38 -46.13 -23.81
N LEU A 249 -11.11 -46.68 -22.62
CA LEU A 249 -11.30 -48.12 -22.38
C LEU A 249 -12.78 -48.49 -22.36
N LEU A 250 -13.66 -47.62 -21.84
CA LEU A 250 -15.10 -47.84 -21.85
C LEU A 250 -15.66 -47.89 -23.28
N GLU A 251 -15.23 -47.00 -24.17
CA GLU A 251 -15.60 -47.04 -25.59
C GLU A 251 -15.15 -48.38 -26.21
N THR A 252 -13.88 -48.74 -26.01
CA THR A 252 -13.31 -50.00 -26.53
C THR A 252 -14.06 -51.25 -26.04
N VAL A 253 -14.42 -51.30 -24.75
CA VAL A 253 -15.17 -52.44 -24.18
C VAL A 253 -16.62 -52.43 -24.66
N SER A 254 -17.25 -51.27 -24.79
CA SER A 254 -18.64 -51.16 -25.27
C SER A 254 -18.78 -51.66 -26.71
N ASP A 255 -17.82 -51.34 -27.58
CA ASP A 255 -17.78 -51.83 -28.96
C ASP A 255 -17.57 -53.36 -29.06
N SER A 256 -17.00 -53.96 -28.02
CA SER A 256 -16.72 -55.40 -27.97
C SER A 256 -17.87 -56.26 -27.43
N VAL A 257 -18.91 -55.65 -26.86
CA VAL A 257 -20.03 -56.34 -26.22
C VAL A 257 -21.31 -56.14 -27.05
N ALA A 258 -22.09 -57.22 -27.23
CA ALA A 258 -23.38 -57.13 -27.91
C ALA A 258 -24.46 -56.59 -26.95
N GLY A 259 -24.90 -55.34 -27.18
CA GLY A 259 -25.94 -54.67 -26.39
C GLY A 259 -25.40 -53.72 -25.33
N ASP A 260 -26.30 -53.11 -24.54
CA ASP A 260 -25.89 -52.14 -23.53
C ASP A 260 -25.09 -52.81 -22.39
N PRO A 261 -23.89 -52.29 -22.05
CA PRO A 261 -23.07 -52.86 -21.00
C PRO A 261 -23.75 -52.73 -19.63
N ALA A 262 -23.75 -53.82 -18.86
CA ALA A 262 -24.29 -53.81 -17.51
C ALA A 262 -23.58 -52.76 -16.63
N PRO A 263 -24.27 -52.10 -15.67
CA PRO A 263 -23.66 -51.05 -14.85
C PRO A 263 -22.38 -51.49 -14.10
N GLY A 264 -22.32 -52.76 -13.66
CA GLY A 264 -21.13 -53.32 -13.03
C GLY A 264 -19.94 -53.46 -13.98
N LEU A 265 -20.19 -53.73 -15.26
CA LEU A 265 -19.16 -53.78 -16.29
C LEU A 265 -18.65 -52.37 -16.59
N VAL A 266 -19.54 -51.38 -16.73
CA VAL A 266 -19.17 -49.98 -16.95
C VAL A 266 -18.24 -49.47 -15.83
N LEU A 267 -18.61 -49.72 -14.56
CA LEU A 267 -17.79 -49.33 -13.42
C LEU A 267 -16.43 -50.07 -13.42
N ALA A 268 -16.42 -51.37 -13.67
CA ALA A 268 -15.19 -52.14 -13.75
C ALA A 268 -14.26 -51.61 -14.85
N THR A 269 -14.79 -51.25 -16.01
CA THR A 269 -14.00 -50.72 -17.12
C THR A 269 -13.39 -49.36 -16.78
N LEU A 270 -14.20 -48.43 -16.27
CA LEU A 270 -13.71 -47.11 -15.88
C LEU A 270 -12.62 -47.21 -14.81
N VAL A 271 -12.82 -48.06 -13.79
CA VAL A 271 -11.83 -48.27 -12.73
C VAL A 271 -10.55 -48.90 -13.28
N HIS A 272 -10.66 -49.94 -14.12
CA HIS A 272 -9.47 -50.62 -14.66
C HIS A 272 -8.61 -49.70 -15.54
N GLY A 273 -9.25 -48.86 -16.36
CA GLY A 273 -8.53 -47.90 -17.22
C GLY A 273 -7.94 -46.72 -16.46
N ALA A 274 -8.55 -46.30 -15.35
CA ALA A 274 -8.13 -45.12 -14.59
C ALA A 274 -7.13 -45.43 -13.46
N VAL A 275 -7.19 -46.64 -12.86
CA VAL A 275 -6.53 -46.94 -11.59
C VAL A 275 -5.01 -46.77 -11.60
N GLU A 276 -4.31 -47.07 -12.71
CA GLU A 276 -2.86 -46.91 -12.79
C GLU A 276 -2.45 -45.42 -12.70
N TRP A 277 -3.15 -44.55 -13.41
CA TRP A 277 -2.93 -43.11 -13.40
C TRP A 277 -3.39 -42.47 -12.09
N PHE A 278 -4.49 -42.97 -11.51
CA PHE A 278 -4.96 -42.52 -10.20
C PHE A 278 -3.98 -42.94 -9.09
N ALA A 279 -3.38 -44.14 -9.20
CA ALA A 279 -2.33 -44.59 -8.29
C ALA A 279 -1.09 -43.72 -8.43
N ALA A 280 -0.65 -43.42 -9.66
CA ALA A 280 0.45 -42.50 -9.90
C ALA A 280 0.19 -41.11 -9.32
N ALA A 281 -1.04 -40.59 -9.46
CA ALA A 281 -1.48 -39.32 -8.88
C ALA A 281 -1.41 -39.36 -7.34
N GLY A 282 -1.99 -40.39 -6.72
CA GLY A 282 -1.99 -40.55 -5.27
C GLY A 282 -0.59 -40.72 -4.68
N ILE A 283 0.28 -41.51 -5.34
CA ILE A 283 1.68 -41.68 -4.92
C ILE A 283 2.43 -40.36 -5.05
N THR A 284 2.33 -39.66 -6.19
CA THR A 284 2.98 -38.36 -6.42
C THR A 284 2.57 -37.32 -5.38
N SER A 285 1.26 -37.21 -5.12
CA SER A 285 0.71 -36.33 -4.09
C SER A 285 1.21 -36.68 -2.68
N SER A 286 1.19 -37.98 -2.33
CA SER A 286 1.66 -38.45 -1.02
C SER A 286 3.16 -38.23 -0.80
N LEU A 287 3.98 -38.45 -1.82
CA LEU A 287 5.42 -38.19 -1.76
C LEU A 287 5.70 -36.68 -1.63
N GLY A 288 4.92 -35.85 -2.32
CA GLY A 288 4.99 -34.40 -2.16
C GLY A 288 4.71 -33.95 -0.74
N GLN A 289 3.64 -34.49 -0.12
CA GLN A 289 3.30 -34.22 1.27
C GLN A 289 4.38 -34.69 2.24
N VAL A 290 4.94 -35.89 2.03
CA VAL A 290 6.02 -36.42 2.86
C VAL A 290 7.28 -35.55 2.74
N THR A 291 7.62 -35.13 1.53
CA THR A 291 8.79 -34.28 1.25
C THR A 291 8.63 -32.92 1.90
N ASP A 292 7.44 -32.32 1.78
CA ASP A 292 7.11 -31.04 2.40
C ASP A 292 7.20 -31.11 3.92
N GLU A 293 6.69 -32.19 4.53
CA GLU A 293 6.74 -32.35 5.98
C GLU A 293 8.17 -32.62 6.50
N TYR A 294 9.02 -33.26 5.68
CA TYR A 294 10.46 -33.40 5.94
C TYR A 294 11.21 -32.08 5.85
N LEU A 295 10.91 -31.24 4.85
CA LEU A 295 11.51 -29.92 4.67
C LEU A 295 11.16 -28.93 5.78
N HIS A 296 10.07 -29.15 6.50
CA HIS A 296 9.58 -28.27 7.57
C HIS A 296 9.74 -28.86 8.98
N ASP A 297 10.62 -29.87 9.16
CA ASP A 297 10.95 -30.49 10.45
C ASP A 297 9.76 -31.07 11.24
N ARG A 298 8.65 -31.40 10.55
CA ARG A 298 7.45 -32.01 11.17
C ARG A 298 7.26 -33.48 10.79
N PHE A 299 8.27 -34.07 10.16
CA PHE A 299 8.21 -35.43 9.63
C PHE A 299 7.86 -36.46 10.72
N LYS A 300 7.02 -37.42 10.37
CA LYS A 300 6.77 -38.63 11.16
C LYS A 300 6.91 -39.83 10.24
N TRP A 301 7.58 -40.90 10.68
CA TRP A 301 7.77 -42.12 9.90
C TRP A 301 6.46 -42.72 9.42
N ARG A 302 5.39 -42.56 10.21
CA ARG A 302 4.04 -43.00 9.81
C ARG A 302 3.54 -42.37 8.52
N TYR A 303 3.99 -41.17 8.14
CA TYR A 303 3.56 -40.50 6.90
C TYR A 303 4.06 -41.22 5.63
N LEU A 304 5.17 -41.95 5.72
CA LEU A 304 5.66 -42.79 4.62
C LEU A 304 4.70 -43.94 4.27
N ASN A 305 3.72 -44.27 5.11
CA ASN A 305 2.71 -45.29 4.78
C ASN A 305 1.79 -44.90 3.62
N ALA A 306 1.53 -43.60 3.44
CA ALA A 306 0.55 -43.12 2.47
C ALA A 306 0.78 -43.64 1.03
N PRO A 307 1.98 -43.55 0.43
CA PRO A 307 2.23 -44.10 -0.91
C PRO A 307 2.04 -45.62 -0.99
N PHE A 308 2.38 -46.37 0.07
CA PHE A 308 2.18 -47.82 0.09
C PHE A 308 0.70 -48.20 0.18
N TYR A 309 -0.11 -47.44 0.92
CA TYR A 309 -1.56 -47.66 0.92
C TYR A 309 -2.17 -47.37 -0.45
N VAL A 310 -1.79 -46.27 -1.11
CA VAL A 310 -2.25 -45.98 -2.46
C VAL A 310 -1.89 -47.12 -3.41
N PHE A 311 -0.66 -47.62 -3.34
CA PHE A 311 -0.19 -48.71 -4.17
C PHE A 311 -0.91 -50.04 -3.87
N ALA A 312 -1.13 -50.37 -2.60
CA ALA A 312 -1.91 -51.54 -2.18
C ALA A 312 -3.35 -51.49 -2.70
N ILE A 313 -4.02 -50.34 -2.53
CA ILE A 313 -5.38 -50.11 -3.02
C ILE A 313 -5.42 -50.23 -4.54
N ALA A 314 -4.43 -49.67 -5.24
CA ALA A 314 -4.33 -49.75 -6.70
C ALA A 314 -4.22 -51.19 -7.20
N ILE A 315 -3.38 -52.03 -6.58
CA ILE A 315 -3.26 -53.46 -6.92
C ILE A 315 -4.60 -54.16 -6.77
N VAL A 316 -5.29 -53.93 -5.64
CA VAL A 316 -6.59 -54.53 -5.34
C VAL A 316 -7.64 -54.09 -6.35
N LEU A 317 -7.75 -52.78 -6.61
CA LEU A 317 -8.73 -52.22 -7.55
C LEU A 317 -8.45 -52.67 -9.00
N TYR A 318 -7.19 -52.71 -9.42
CA TYR A 318 -6.81 -53.17 -10.76
C TYR A 318 -7.16 -54.65 -10.98
N ALA A 319 -6.85 -55.51 -10.01
CA ALA A 319 -7.17 -56.94 -10.11
C ALA A 319 -8.68 -57.21 -9.99
N LEU A 320 -9.37 -56.52 -9.08
CA LEU A 320 -10.81 -56.65 -8.88
C LEU A 320 -11.60 -56.19 -10.11
N SER A 321 -11.25 -55.03 -10.67
CA SER A 321 -11.86 -54.54 -11.91
C SER A 321 -11.59 -55.46 -13.09
N GLY A 322 -10.33 -55.91 -13.25
CA GLY A 322 -9.94 -56.86 -14.31
C GLY A 322 -10.58 -58.25 -14.17
N PHE A 323 -11.06 -58.64 -12.99
CA PHE A 323 -11.83 -59.87 -12.81
C PHE A 323 -13.21 -59.81 -13.51
N PHE A 324 -13.83 -58.64 -13.59
CA PHE A 324 -15.15 -58.47 -14.23
C PHE A 324 -15.10 -58.21 -15.73
N LEU A 325 -13.94 -57.86 -16.29
CA LEU A 325 -13.81 -57.46 -17.70
C LEU A 325 -13.72 -58.65 -18.67
N PRO A 326 -14.09 -58.49 -19.96
CA PRO A 326 -13.95 -59.54 -20.97
C PRO A 326 -12.48 -59.79 -21.38
N GLU A 327 -12.20 -60.99 -21.87
CA GLU A 327 -10.87 -61.37 -22.39
C GLU A 327 -10.68 -60.88 -23.84
N GLY A 328 -9.43 -60.62 -24.23
CA GLY A 328 -9.08 -60.30 -25.62
C GLY A 328 -9.29 -58.85 -26.04
N VAL A 329 -9.75 -57.97 -25.14
CA VAL A 329 -9.87 -56.53 -25.39
C VAL A 329 -8.52 -55.84 -25.17
N ALA A 330 -8.10 -54.98 -26.11
CA ALA A 330 -6.87 -54.22 -25.99
C ALA A 330 -6.91 -53.29 -24.77
N GLY A 331 -5.86 -53.32 -23.94
CA GLY A 331 -5.79 -52.53 -22.70
C GLY A 331 -6.46 -53.17 -21.48
N VAL A 332 -7.08 -54.35 -21.62
CA VAL A 332 -7.66 -55.11 -20.49
C VAL A 332 -6.74 -56.27 -20.10
N ARG A 333 -6.44 -56.38 -18.80
CA ARG A 333 -5.83 -57.58 -18.24
C ARG A 333 -6.87 -58.37 -17.43
N LYS A 334 -7.34 -59.48 -17.99
CA LYS A 334 -8.26 -60.39 -17.30
C LYS A 334 -7.57 -61.05 -16.10
N PHE A 335 -8.26 -61.08 -14.97
CA PHE A 335 -7.87 -61.86 -13.81
C PHE A 335 -8.84 -63.03 -13.58
N TYR A 336 -8.29 -64.20 -13.24
CA TYR A 336 -9.04 -65.35 -12.76
C TYR A 336 -8.92 -65.46 -11.24
N LEU A 337 -9.73 -66.33 -10.61
CA LEU A 337 -9.76 -66.53 -9.16
C LEU A 337 -8.37 -66.66 -8.51
N PRO A 338 -7.40 -67.44 -9.04
CA PRO A 338 -6.07 -67.51 -8.43
C PRO A 338 -5.31 -66.19 -8.50
N GLY A 339 -5.38 -65.49 -9.64
CA GLY A 339 -4.70 -64.20 -9.83
C GLY A 339 -5.31 -63.11 -8.95
N LEU A 340 -6.64 -63.10 -8.81
CA LEU A 340 -7.35 -62.19 -7.91
C LEU A 340 -6.98 -62.47 -6.44
N ALA A 341 -6.98 -63.74 -6.03
CA ALA A 341 -6.60 -64.12 -4.67
C ALA A 341 -5.16 -63.69 -4.33
N VAL A 342 -4.23 -63.86 -5.27
CA VAL A 342 -2.84 -63.38 -5.12
C VAL A 342 -2.80 -61.86 -5.00
N ALA A 343 -3.48 -61.12 -5.88
CA ALA A 343 -3.47 -59.66 -5.85
C ALA A 343 -4.08 -59.09 -4.56
N LEU A 344 -5.20 -59.66 -4.09
CA LEU A 344 -5.80 -59.29 -2.81
C LEU A 344 -4.85 -59.57 -1.64
N THR A 345 -4.25 -60.76 -1.60
CA THR A 345 -3.30 -61.14 -0.55
C THR A 345 -2.08 -60.22 -0.54
N VAL A 346 -1.48 -59.98 -1.71
CA VAL A 346 -0.31 -59.09 -1.86
C VAL A 346 -0.66 -57.66 -1.48
N GLY A 347 -1.79 -57.12 -1.94
CA GLY A 347 -2.24 -55.77 -1.60
C GLY A 347 -2.46 -55.61 -0.10
N THR A 348 -3.17 -56.55 0.53
CA THR A 348 -3.41 -56.51 1.99
C THR A 348 -2.11 -56.65 2.78
N LEU A 349 -1.23 -57.59 2.40
CA LEU A 349 0.07 -57.77 3.07
C LEU A 349 0.94 -56.53 2.92
N LEU A 350 0.98 -55.91 1.74
CA LEU A 350 1.76 -54.70 1.50
C LEU A 350 1.29 -53.54 2.40
N GLY A 351 -0.03 -53.36 2.53
CA GLY A 351 -0.60 -52.37 3.45
C GLY A 351 -0.20 -52.65 4.91
N VAL A 352 -0.46 -53.86 5.41
CA VAL A 352 -0.19 -54.22 6.82
C VAL A 352 1.30 -54.20 7.15
N LEU A 353 2.15 -54.74 6.28
CA LEU A 353 3.60 -54.76 6.48
C LEU A 353 4.20 -53.35 6.42
N SER A 354 3.69 -52.48 5.54
CA SER A 354 4.07 -51.07 5.55
C SER A 354 3.75 -50.43 6.90
N THR A 355 2.51 -50.57 7.40
CA THR A 355 2.10 -50.00 8.69
C THR A 355 3.00 -50.47 9.82
N LEU A 356 3.25 -51.78 9.90
CA LEU A 356 4.10 -52.38 10.92
C LEU A 356 5.54 -51.87 10.83
N THR A 357 6.10 -51.82 9.62
CA THR A 357 7.49 -51.37 9.39
C THR A 357 7.68 -49.93 9.83
N PHE A 358 6.78 -49.03 9.44
CA PHE A 358 6.90 -47.61 9.79
C PHE A 358 6.53 -47.34 11.26
N ALA A 359 5.63 -48.13 11.86
CA ALA A 359 5.39 -48.06 13.30
C ALA A 359 6.63 -48.49 14.12
N VAL A 360 7.31 -49.55 13.69
CA VAL A 360 8.58 -49.98 14.30
C VAL A 360 9.68 -48.93 14.08
N ALA A 361 9.75 -48.34 12.88
CA ALA A 361 10.71 -47.26 12.60
C ALA A 361 10.50 -46.06 13.53
N GLU A 362 9.26 -45.60 13.72
CA GLU A 362 8.92 -44.52 14.65
C GLU A 362 9.35 -44.85 16.09
N SER A 363 9.12 -46.09 16.54
CA SER A 363 9.53 -46.52 17.90
C SER A 363 11.05 -46.54 18.12
N ARG A 364 11.84 -46.71 17.05
CA ARG A 364 13.31 -46.77 17.11
C ARG A 364 13.97 -45.42 16.85
N TYR A 365 13.33 -44.56 16.05
CA TYR A 365 13.82 -43.25 15.64
C TYR A 365 12.74 -42.20 15.86
N PRO A 366 12.45 -41.83 17.12
CA PRO A 366 11.43 -40.84 17.43
C PRO A 366 11.79 -39.51 16.78
N THR A 367 10.90 -38.99 15.94
CA THR A 367 11.06 -37.68 15.31
C THR A 367 10.63 -36.62 16.32
N GLY A 368 11.53 -35.68 16.64
CA GLY A 368 11.41 -34.79 17.80
C GLY A 368 10.21 -33.83 17.75
N SER A 369 9.08 -34.25 18.31
CA SER A 369 8.02 -33.34 18.80
C SER A 369 7.29 -33.87 20.04
N ASP A 370 7.50 -35.13 20.41
CA ASP A 370 6.71 -35.81 21.44
C ASP A 370 7.52 -35.96 22.76
N GLY A 371 8.61 -35.21 22.94
CA GLY A 371 9.57 -35.35 24.06
C GLY A 371 9.58 -34.25 25.13
N GLU A 372 8.79 -33.18 25.00
CA GLU A 372 8.70 -32.11 26.02
C GLU A 372 7.31 -32.09 26.67
N SER A 373 6.94 -33.15 27.38
CA SER A 373 5.77 -33.11 28.25
C SER A 373 5.79 -34.20 29.32
N GLU A 374 6.89 -34.32 30.08
CA GLU A 374 6.84 -34.99 31.38
C GLU A 374 8.07 -34.63 32.25
N GLN A 375 7.97 -33.52 32.98
CA GLN A 375 8.62 -33.38 34.29
C GLN A 375 7.52 -33.22 35.34
N PRO A 376 7.32 -34.19 36.25
CA PRO A 376 6.54 -33.95 37.46
C PRO A 376 7.42 -33.22 38.50
N ALA A 377 6.74 -32.42 39.32
CA ALA A 377 7.28 -31.54 40.36
C ALA A 377 8.14 -32.21 41.43
#